data_AF-A0A368B691-F1
#
_entry.id   AF-A0A368B691-F1
#
_cell.length_a   1.000
_cell.length_b   1.000
_cell.length_c   1.000
_cell.angle_alpha   90.00
_cell.angle_beta   90.00
_cell.angle_gamma   90.00
#
_symmetry.space_group_name_H-M   'P 1'
#
loop_
_entity.id
_entity.type
_entity.pdbx_description
1 polymer ?
#
loop_
_entity_poly.entity_id
_entity_poly.type
_entity_poly.pdbx_seq_one_letter_code
_entity_poly.pdbx_strand_id
1 'polypeptide(L)'
;MLYSAIYTPDAYSKSWVQKNSSYWSKGVIGKTPEAFNLKKNDSSSNETTPPEGAKSENSDSVAEAAGWGPYTIEDLKQQVDQNDDGEFIMDVISIFYTGGDDEVQQVVKGLPVETIGQAMPETMRNEDGNRIRVFRLMMNCCIADARPISIPVEFSGSVPSYKEMGWYKISGVMDYENWDEFTIPVLKATKMIPTAEPAESAFGQRQ
;
A
#
# COMPACT_ATOMS: atom_id res chain seq x y z
N MET A 1 -20.94 11.45 -35.13
CA MET A 1 -21.81 10.78 -34.14
C MET A 1 -21.05 9.58 -33.59
N LEU A 2 -20.78 9.62 -32.29
CA LEU A 2 -20.11 8.57 -31.52
C LEU A 2 -21.13 7.49 -31.15
N TYR A 3 -20.90 6.24 -31.54
CA TYR A 3 -21.62 5.08 -31.00
C TYR A 3 -20.66 3.90 -30.86
N SER A 4 -19.84 3.90 -29.82
CA SER A 4 -19.03 2.74 -29.44
C SER A 4 -18.67 2.76 -27.94
N ALA A 5 -19.67 2.85 -27.06
CA ALA A 5 -19.44 2.71 -25.61
C ALA A 5 -20.72 2.30 -24.86
N ILE A 6 -21.29 1.12 -25.14
CA ILE A 6 -22.38 0.54 -24.30
C ILE A 6 -22.24 -0.98 -24.09
N TYR A 7 -21.11 -1.62 -24.39
CA TYR A 7 -20.99 -3.07 -24.15
C TYR A 7 -19.62 -3.50 -23.63
N THR A 8 -19.32 -3.12 -22.39
CA THR A 8 -18.43 -3.91 -21.53
C THR A 8 -19.33 -4.78 -20.66
N PRO A 9 -19.32 -6.12 -20.82
CA PRO A 9 -20.06 -6.99 -19.91
C PRO A 9 -19.47 -6.85 -18.51
N ASP A 10 -20.33 -6.44 -17.57
CA ASP A 10 -20.00 -6.23 -16.17
C ASP A 10 -19.74 -7.60 -15.51
N ALA A 11 -18.47 -8.01 -15.52
CA ALA A 11 -18.00 -9.33 -15.08
C ALA A 11 -18.20 -9.59 -13.56
N TYR A 12 -18.72 -8.61 -12.82
CA TYR A 12 -18.87 -8.67 -11.37
C TYR A 12 -20.29 -8.34 -10.89
N SER A 13 -21.28 -8.30 -11.78
CA SER A 13 -22.66 -8.12 -11.37
C SER A 13 -23.15 -9.30 -10.49
N LYS A 14 -23.93 -8.99 -9.45
CA LYS A 14 -24.54 -10.00 -8.56
C LYS A 14 -25.27 -11.11 -9.32
N SER A 15 -25.88 -10.78 -10.46
CA SER A 15 -26.61 -11.74 -11.30
C SER A 15 -25.69 -12.68 -12.09
N TRP A 16 -24.48 -12.24 -12.49
CA TRP A 16 -23.48 -13.11 -13.12
C TRP A 16 -22.89 -14.09 -12.10
N VAL A 17 -22.55 -13.59 -10.91
CA VAL A 17 -22.02 -14.42 -9.80
C VAL A 17 -23.03 -15.50 -9.41
N GLN A 18 -24.32 -15.16 -9.28
CA GLN A 18 -25.37 -16.14 -8.96
C GLN A 18 -25.61 -17.17 -10.06
N LYS A 19 -25.49 -16.80 -11.34
CA LYS A 19 -25.64 -17.76 -12.45
C LYS A 19 -24.45 -18.72 -12.54
N ASN A 20 -23.23 -18.23 -12.34
CA ASN A 20 -22.01 -19.03 -12.52
C ASN A 20 -21.52 -19.73 -11.24
N SER A 21 -22.03 -19.39 -10.04
CA SER A 21 -21.71 -20.09 -8.78
C SER A 21 -22.25 -21.52 -8.71
N SER A 22 -23.26 -21.84 -9.52
CA SER A 22 -23.84 -23.19 -9.62
C SER A 22 -22.81 -24.27 -10.01
N TYR A 23 -21.74 -23.89 -10.72
CA TYR A 23 -20.65 -24.79 -11.11
C TYR A 23 -19.55 -24.94 -10.05
N TRP A 24 -19.53 -24.13 -8.99
CA TRP A 24 -18.51 -24.19 -7.94
C TRP A 24 -18.76 -25.32 -6.92
N SER A 25 -19.92 -25.97 -7.02
CA SER A 25 -20.24 -27.19 -6.26
C SER A 25 -19.70 -28.48 -6.89
N LYS A 26 -19.13 -28.41 -8.10
CA LYS A 26 -18.43 -29.54 -8.73
C LYS A 26 -16.98 -29.15 -8.98
N GLY A 27 -16.15 -29.47 -7.98
CA GLY A 27 -14.73 -29.12 -7.95
C GLY A 27 -13.98 -29.48 -9.23
N VAL A 28 -13.25 -28.49 -9.74
CA VAL A 28 -12.14 -28.68 -10.67
C VAL A 28 -10.89 -28.11 -10.03
N ILE A 29 -10.57 -28.60 -8.83
CA ILE A 29 -9.22 -28.61 -8.26
C ILE A 29 -9.11 -29.98 -7.60
N GLY A 30 -8.00 -30.69 -7.85
CA GLY A 30 -7.79 -32.08 -7.46
C GLY A 30 -8.06 -32.39 -5.99
N LYS A 31 -8.16 -33.68 -5.67
CA LYS A 31 -8.46 -34.21 -4.33
C LYS A 31 -7.85 -33.34 -3.23
N THR A 32 -8.69 -32.83 -2.34
CA THR A 32 -8.28 -32.16 -1.11
C THR A 32 -7.31 -33.09 -0.36
N PRO A 33 -6.09 -32.65 -0.03
CA PRO A 33 -5.18 -33.44 0.80
C PRO A 33 -5.86 -33.76 2.14
N GLU A 34 -5.66 -34.96 2.68
CA GLU A 34 -6.32 -35.42 3.92
C GLU A 34 -6.10 -34.51 5.14
N ALA A 35 -5.10 -33.62 5.07
CA ALA A 35 -4.79 -32.60 6.08
C ALA A 35 -5.90 -31.53 6.28
N PHE A 36 -6.88 -31.42 5.38
CA PHE A 36 -7.97 -30.44 5.49
C PHE A 36 -9.33 -31.03 5.92
N ASN A 37 -9.37 -32.27 6.41
CA ASN A 37 -10.57 -32.81 7.02
C ASN A 37 -10.79 -32.21 8.42
N LEU A 38 -11.51 -31.09 8.50
CA LEU A 38 -12.09 -30.61 9.74
C LEU A 38 -12.97 -31.71 10.34
N LYS A 39 -12.60 -32.21 11.52
CA LYS A 39 -13.43 -33.15 12.30
C LYS A 39 -14.77 -32.47 12.59
N LYS A 40 -15.84 -32.95 11.97
CA LYS A 40 -17.21 -32.66 12.38
C LYS A 40 -17.45 -33.33 13.72
N ASN A 41 -17.44 -32.56 14.80
CA ASN A 41 -18.10 -32.98 16.04
C ASN A 41 -19.59 -32.63 15.90
N ASP A 42 -20.42 -33.66 15.86
CA ASP A 42 -21.86 -33.54 16.00
C ASP A 42 -22.20 -32.98 17.38
N SER A 43 -22.96 -31.89 17.43
CA SER A 43 -23.87 -31.62 18.55
C SER A 43 -25.07 -30.83 18.06
N SER A 44 -26.21 -31.50 18.20
CA SER A 44 -27.57 -31.07 17.87
C SER A 44 -28.01 -29.87 18.71
N SER A 45 -28.82 -29.04 18.05
CA SER A 45 -29.72 -27.97 18.51
C SER A 45 -30.07 -27.90 20.01
N ASN A 46 -30.02 -26.68 20.56
CA ASN A 46 -31.15 -26.10 21.29
C ASN A 46 -31.11 -24.56 21.24
N GLU A 47 -32.26 -23.95 20.94
CA GLU A 47 -32.52 -22.52 21.03
C GLU A 47 -32.31 -22.04 22.48
N THR A 48 -31.61 -20.93 22.66
CA THR A 48 -31.77 -20.03 23.80
C THR A 48 -31.42 -18.60 23.36
N THR A 49 -32.33 -17.69 23.68
CA THR A 49 -32.33 -16.23 23.51
C THR A 49 -30.97 -15.59 23.85
N PRO A 50 -30.54 -14.52 23.15
CA PRO A 50 -29.24 -13.91 23.40
C PRO A 50 -29.21 -13.19 24.76
N PRO A 51 -28.21 -13.42 25.63
CA PRO A 51 -27.92 -12.47 26.68
C PRO A 51 -27.13 -11.30 26.08
N GLU A 52 -27.64 -10.13 26.42
CA GLU A 52 -27.07 -8.81 26.18
C GLU A 52 -25.70 -8.68 26.86
N GLY A 53 -24.73 -8.11 26.14
CA GLY A 53 -23.45 -7.66 26.70
C GLY A 53 -22.30 -8.66 26.61
N ALA A 54 -21.62 -8.69 25.47
CA ALA A 54 -20.21 -9.06 25.40
C ALA A 54 -19.48 -7.97 24.61
N LYS A 55 -18.69 -7.17 25.33
CA LYS A 55 -17.70 -6.27 24.75
C LYS A 55 -16.85 -7.02 23.72
N SER A 56 -16.81 -6.50 22.51
CA SER A 56 -15.77 -6.84 21.54
C SER A 56 -14.50 -6.09 21.98
N GLU A 57 -13.65 -6.77 22.73
CA GLU A 57 -12.25 -6.43 22.91
C GLU A 57 -11.44 -7.59 22.32
N ASN A 58 -10.36 -7.26 21.61
CA ASN A 58 -9.49 -8.08 20.76
C ASN A 58 -9.99 -8.41 19.35
N SER A 59 -9.68 -7.51 18.41
CA SER A 59 -9.34 -7.92 17.04
C SER A 59 -7.94 -8.53 17.07
N ASP A 60 -7.85 -9.85 17.29
CA ASP A 60 -6.60 -10.56 17.04
C ASP A 60 -6.29 -10.41 15.54
N SER A 61 -5.14 -9.81 15.22
CA SER A 61 -4.73 -9.55 13.84
C SER A 61 -4.50 -10.87 13.10
N VAL A 62 -4.65 -10.86 11.79
CA VAL A 62 -4.42 -12.06 10.96
C VAL A 62 -2.98 -12.60 11.13
N ALA A 63 -2.02 -11.75 11.51
CA ALA A 63 -0.64 -12.13 11.79
C ALA A 63 -0.51 -12.89 13.13
N GLU A 64 -1.29 -12.50 14.14
CA GLU A 64 -1.35 -13.19 15.44
C GLU A 64 -1.99 -14.58 15.29
N ALA A 65 -3.05 -14.70 14.47
CA ALA A 65 -3.67 -15.97 14.12
C ALA A 65 -2.73 -16.90 13.31
N ALA A 66 -1.81 -16.33 12.53
CA ALA A 66 -0.78 -17.07 11.78
C ALA A 66 0.49 -17.37 12.61
N GLY A 67 0.58 -16.84 13.84
CA GLY A 67 1.74 -17.02 14.73
C GLY A 67 2.98 -16.21 14.32
N TRP A 68 2.82 -15.17 13.51
CA TRP A 68 3.93 -14.34 13.00
C TRP A 68 4.22 -13.14 13.90
N GLY A 69 3.33 -12.84 14.85
CA GLY A 69 3.46 -11.67 15.74
C GLY A 69 3.22 -10.35 15.01
N PRO A 70 3.13 -9.22 15.74
CA PRO A 70 2.95 -7.91 15.13
C PRO A 70 4.22 -7.51 14.36
N TYR A 71 4.05 -6.77 13.25
CA TYR A 71 5.19 -6.21 12.50
C TYR A 71 5.97 -5.23 13.38
N THR A 72 7.30 -5.36 13.40
CA THR A 72 8.19 -4.57 14.26
C THR A 72 9.21 -3.75 13.47
N ILE A 73 9.87 -2.82 14.15
CA ILE A 73 10.98 -2.05 13.56
C ILE A 73 12.20 -2.94 13.26
N GLU A 74 12.38 -4.02 14.01
CA GLU A 74 13.40 -5.03 13.73
C GLU A 74 13.14 -5.74 12.41
N ASP A 75 11.87 -6.04 12.10
CA ASP A 75 11.47 -6.62 10.81
C ASP A 75 11.72 -5.64 9.66
N LEU A 76 11.43 -4.36 9.87
CA LEU A 76 11.72 -3.31 8.89
C LEU A 76 13.22 -3.23 8.58
N LYS A 77 14.08 -3.25 9.60
CA LYS A 77 15.54 -3.22 9.45
C LYS A 77 16.12 -4.44 8.72
N GLN A 78 15.42 -5.58 8.75
CA GLN A 78 15.83 -6.76 7.98
C GLN A 78 15.46 -6.66 6.50
N GLN A 79 14.50 -5.79 6.16
CA GLN A 79 13.94 -5.67 4.81
C GLN A 79 14.45 -4.43 4.07
N VAL A 80 14.79 -3.37 4.80
CA VAL A 80 15.12 -2.05 4.27
C VAL A 80 16.48 -1.63 4.79
N ASP A 81 17.39 -1.32 3.87
CA ASP A 81 18.71 -0.80 4.18
C ASP A 81 18.62 0.62 4.74
N GLN A 82 19.62 1.01 5.54
CA GLN A 82 19.77 2.38 6.04
C GLN A 82 21.00 3.04 5.41
N ASN A 83 20.93 4.35 5.14
CA ASN A 83 22.10 5.12 4.70
C ASN A 83 23.06 5.42 5.87
N ASP A 84 24.19 6.08 5.57
CA ASP A 84 25.20 6.43 6.58
C ASP A 84 24.66 7.37 7.68
N ASP A 85 23.60 8.12 7.39
CA ASP A 85 22.91 9.03 8.32
C ASP A 85 21.84 8.30 9.17
N GLY A 86 21.64 6.99 8.96
CA GLY A 86 20.65 6.17 9.66
C GLY A 86 19.21 6.30 9.13
N GLU A 87 19.03 6.91 7.96
CA GLU A 87 17.73 7.04 7.31
C GLU A 87 17.40 5.74 6.55
N PHE A 88 16.17 5.27 6.63
CA PHE A 88 15.71 4.10 5.88
C PHE A 88 15.59 4.44 4.40
N ILE A 89 16.26 3.68 3.53
CA ILE A 89 16.26 3.89 2.09
C ILE A 89 15.01 3.22 1.50
N MET A 90 13.98 4.02 1.22
CA MET A 90 12.71 3.51 0.72
C MET A 90 12.36 4.11 -0.64
N ASP A 91 11.98 3.26 -1.59
CA ASP A 91 11.48 3.70 -2.90
C ASP A 91 10.09 4.34 -2.76
N VAL A 92 9.78 5.33 -3.60
CA VAL A 92 8.49 6.04 -3.62
C VAL A 92 7.30 5.08 -3.68
N ILE A 93 7.41 3.99 -4.44
CA ILE A 93 6.38 2.96 -4.54
C ILE A 93 6.20 2.23 -3.20
N SER A 94 7.30 1.86 -2.54
CA SER A 94 7.23 1.18 -1.25
C SER A 94 6.56 2.07 -0.21
N ILE A 95 6.92 3.35 -0.16
CA ILE A 95 6.31 4.34 0.72
C ILE A 95 4.81 4.44 0.42
N PHE A 96 4.43 4.55 -0.86
CA PHE A 96 3.03 4.63 -1.27
C PHE A 96 2.19 3.48 -0.72
N TYR A 97 2.70 2.24 -0.78
CA TYR A 97 1.97 1.07 -0.30
C TYR A 97 1.84 0.99 1.22
N THR A 98 2.71 1.66 1.99
CA THR A 98 2.54 1.73 3.45
C THR A 98 1.27 2.47 3.88
N GLY A 99 0.67 3.29 3.01
CA GLY A 99 -0.61 3.95 3.29
C GLY A 99 -1.81 2.99 3.32
N GLY A 100 -1.67 1.78 2.77
CA GLY A 100 -2.73 0.77 2.78
C GLY A 100 -2.58 -0.31 3.85
N ASP A 101 -1.55 -0.22 4.69
CA ASP A 101 -1.21 -1.23 5.69
C ASP A 101 -1.01 -0.56 7.06
N ASP A 102 -2.03 -0.68 7.91
CA ASP A 102 -2.05 -0.04 9.23
C ASP A 102 -0.94 -0.57 10.17
N GLU A 103 -0.55 -1.85 10.05
CA GLU A 103 0.51 -2.44 10.89
C GLU A 103 1.87 -1.86 10.49
N VAL A 104 2.16 -1.77 9.19
CA VAL A 104 3.38 -1.16 8.68
C VAL A 104 3.40 0.34 8.94
N GLN A 105 2.27 1.02 8.78
CA GLN A 105 2.12 2.46 9.05
C GLN A 105 2.55 2.80 10.50
N GLN A 106 2.13 2.00 11.48
CA GLN A 106 2.46 2.22 12.88
C GLN A 106 3.96 2.14 13.16
N VAL A 107 4.69 1.29 12.42
CA VAL A 107 6.14 1.15 12.54
C VAL A 107 6.88 2.27 11.80
N VAL A 108 6.43 2.60 10.59
CA VAL A 108 7.13 3.54 9.70
C VAL A 108 6.88 5.00 10.08
N LYS A 109 5.74 5.31 10.70
CA LYS A 109 5.41 6.69 11.12
C LYS A 109 6.47 7.24 12.08
N GLY A 110 6.97 8.42 11.75
CA GLY A 110 7.99 9.12 12.54
C GLY A 110 9.43 8.66 12.24
N LEU A 111 9.64 7.67 11.37
CA LEU A 111 10.98 7.24 11.00
C LEU A 111 11.62 8.19 9.97
N PRO A 112 12.95 8.38 10.05
CA PRO A 112 13.70 9.07 9.02
C PRO A 112 13.81 8.20 7.78
N VAL A 113 13.44 8.74 6.62
CA VAL A 113 13.43 8.04 5.33
C VAL A 113 14.17 8.87 4.29
N GLU A 114 14.99 8.19 3.50
CA GLU A 114 15.56 8.71 2.25
C GLU A 114 14.82 8.06 1.08
N THR A 115 14.36 8.87 0.13
CA THR A 115 13.76 8.40 -1.12
C THR A 115 14.31 9.12 -2.34
N ILE A 116 14.25 8.48 -3.51
CA ILE A 116 14.64 9.09 -4.78
C ILE A 116 13.48 8.99 -5.77
N GLY A 117 13.12 10.14 -6.35
CA GLY A 117 12.08 10.22 -7.36
C GLY A 117 12.13 11.50 -8.20
N GLN A 118 11.22 11.57 -9.16
CA GLN A 118 11.07 12.74 -10.00
C GLN A 118 10.10 13.73 -9.35
N ALA A 119 10.47 15.02 -9.34
CA ALA A 119 9.67 16.07 -8.70
C ALA A 119 8.69 16.72 -9.70
N MET A 120 7.46 16.94 -9.24
CA MET A 120 6.40 17.65 -9.95
C MET A 120 5.64 18.58 -9.00
N PRO A 121 4.97 19.63 -9.51
CA PRO A 121 4.05 20.43 -8.69
C PRO A 121 2.97 19.57 -8.04
N GLU A 122 2.67 19.82 -6.76
CA GLU A 122 1.49 19.24 -6.09
C GLU A 122 0.32 20.22 -6.21
N THR A 123 -0.80 19.73 -6.74
CA THR A 123 -2.02 20.51 -6.93
C THR A 123 -3.12 20.12 -5.93
N MET A 124 -3.00 18.95 -5.29
CA MET A 124 -3.96 18.43 -4.33
C MET A 124 -3.57 18.80 -2.90
N ARG A 125 -4.52 19.37 -2.14
CA ARG A 125 -4.34 19.71 -0.70
C ARG A 125 -3.02 20.45 -0.43
N ASN A 126 -2.74 21.47 -1.23
CA ASN A 126 -1.53 22.29 -1.20
C ASN A 126 -1.86 23.79 -1.12
N GLU A 127 -2.76 24.17 -0.20
CA GLU A 127 -3.22 25.55 -0.05
C GLU A 127 -2.09 26.50 0.35
N ASP A 128 -1.15 26.00 1.16
CA ASP A 128 0.03 26.74 1.63
C ASP A 128 1.15 26.82 0.57
N GLY A 129 1.03 26.09 -0.55
CA GLY A 129 2.04 26.03 -1.60
C GLY A 129 3.38 25.44 -1.14
N ASN A 130 3.39 24.71 -0.04
CA ASN A 130 4.58 24.11 0.58
C ASN A 130 4.76 22.62 0.23
N ARG A 131 3.95 22.07 -0.68
CA ARG A 131 4.05 20.67 -1.13
C ARG A 131 4.50 20.57 -2.57
N ILE A 132 5.26 19.51 -2.85
CA ILE A 132 5.49 18.98 -4.19
C ILE A 132 5.08 17.52 -4.21
N ARG A 133 4.96 16.97 -5.41
CA ARG A 133 4.74 15.55 -5.62
C ARG A 133 6.03 14.91 -6.10
N VAL A 134 6.36 13.76 -5.53
CA VAL A 134 7.50 12.96 -5.97
C VAL A 134 6.97 11.62 -6.44
N PHE A 135 7.40 11.22 -7.63
CA PHE A 135 6.87 10.03 -8.27
C PHE A 135 7.96 9.15 -8.88
N ARG A 136 7.62 7.88 -9.07
CA ARG A 136 8.33 6.91 -9.90
C ARG A 136 7.35 6.26 -10.85
N LEU A 137 7.83 5.83 -12.01
CA LEU A 137 7.04 4.99 -12.91
C LEU A 137 7.15 3.53 -12.46
N MET A 138 6.02 2.95 -12.09
CA MET A 138 5.90 1.51 -11.90
C MET A 138 5.57 0.85 -13.23
N MET A 139 6.33 -0.17 -13.61
CA MET A 139 6.08 -0.98 -14.82
C MET A 139 5.85 -2.43 -14.42
N ASN A 140 4.65 -2.95 -14.69
CA ASN A 140 4.34 -4.35 -14.38
C ASN A 140 4.92 -5.32 -15.42
N CYS A 141 4.74 -5.06 -16.72
CA CYS A 141 5.22 -5.96 -17.77
C CYS A 141 5.76 -5.26 -19.03
N CYS A 142 5.33 -4.03 -19.34
CA CYS A 142 5.84 -3.25 -20.47
C CYS A 142 5.67 -1.74 -20.25
N ILE A 143 6.32 -0.91 -21.10
CA ILE A 143 6.25 0.56 -21.00
C ILE A 143 4.81 1.07 -21.19
N ALA A 144 3.98 0.34 -21.94
CA ALA A 144 2.58 0.72 -22.13
C ALA A 144 1.75 0.66 -20.84
N ASP A 145 2.20 -0.12 -19.85
CA ASP A 145 1.56 -0.25 -18.54
C ASP A 145 2.24 0.60 -17.47
N ALA A 146 3.20 1.47 -17.84
CA ALA A 146 3.88 2.34 -16.89
C ALA A 146 2.87 3.30 -16.23
N ARG A 147 2.70 3.20 -14.91
CA ARG A 147 1.85 4.09 -14.12
C ARG A 147 2.71 4.94 -13.18
N PRO A 148 2.47 6.26 -13.09
CA PRO A 148 3.12 7.07 -12.08
C PRO A 148 2.53 6.73 -10.71
N ILE A 149 3.40 6.32 -9.79
CA ILE A 149 3.08 6.16 -8.37
C ILE A 149 3.81 7.28 -7.63
N SER A 150 3.07 8.00 -6.78
CA SER A 150 3.54 9.25 -6.22
C SER A 150 3.11 9.46 -4.79
N ILE A 151 3.94 10.16 -4.03
CA ILE A 151 3.62 10.66 -2.69
C ILE A 151 3.78 12.18 -2.63
N PRO A 152 2.98 12.88 -1.82
CA PRO A 152 3.25 14.27 -1.49
C PRO A 152 4.48 14.38 -0.59
N VAL A 153 5.27 15.41 -0.84
CA VAL A 153 6.42 15.82 -0.03
C VAL A 153 6.15 17.23 0.46
N GLU A 154 6.10 17.40 1.77
CA GLU A 154 5.81 18.68 2.41
C GLU A 154 7.06 19.29 3.03
N PHE A 155 7.25 20.58 2.81
CA PHE A 155 8.32 21.37 3.42
C PHE A 155 7.76 22.22 4.56
N SER A 156 8.54 22.37 5.63
CA SER A 156 8.19 23.24 6.76
C SER A 156 8.17 24.74 6.40
N GLY A 157 8.77 25.10 5.25
CA GLY A 157 8.79 26.46 4.71
C GLY A 157 8.54 26.46 3.21
N SER A 158 9.12 27.43 2.50
CA SER A 158 9.01 27.50 1.05
C SER A 158 9.66 26.30 0.37
N VAL A 159 8.97 25.75 -0.64
CA VAL A 159 9.52 24.72 -1.53
C VAL A 159 10.85 25.20 -2.14
N PRO A 160 11.95 24.44 -2.03
CA PRO A 160 13.20 24.77 -2.70
C PRO A 160 13.02 24.83 -4.23
N SER A 161 13.79 25.66 -4.93
CA SER A 161 13.74 25.68 -6.40
C SER A 161 14.12 24.31 -6.97
N TYR A 162 13.28 23.76 -7.84
CA TYR A 162 13.51 22.48 -8.50
C TYR A 162 13.17 22.56 -10.00
N LYS A 163 13.75 21.66 -10.77
CA LYS A 163 13.41 21.42 -12.17
C LYS A 163 12.28 20.39 -12.20
N GLU A 164 11.16 20.73 -12.81
CA GLU A 164 10.08 19.77 -13.05
C GLU A 164 10.61 18.55 -13.83
N MET A 165 10.17 17.35 -13.42
CA MET A 165 10.67 16.05 -13.89
C MET A 165 12.15 15.78 -13.59
N GLY A 166 12.83 16.67 -12.84
CA GLY A 166 14.18 16.44 -12.35
C GLY A 166 14.22 15.35 -11.27
N TRP A 167 15.34 14.66 -11.19
CA TRP A 167 15.59 13.62 -10.20
C TRP A 167 16.14 14.21 -8.91
N TYR A 168 15.52 13.85 -7.79
CA TYR A 168 15.88 14.35 -6.48
C TYR A 168 15.95 13.22 -5.46
N LYS A 169 17.00 13.28 -4.65
CA LYS A 169 17.12 12.54 -3.40
C LYS A 169 16.54 13.40 -2.29
N ILE A 170 15.62 12.85 -1.52
CA ILE A 170 14.84 13.57 -0.53
C ILE A 170 14.92 12.81 0.77
N SER A 171 15.38 13.50 1.81
CA SER A 171 15.39 13.01 3.17
C SER A 171 14.27 13.70 3.95
N GLY A 172 13.58 12.95 4.79
CA GLY A 172 12.48 13.47 5.58
C GLY A 172 12.01 12.49 6.65
N VAL A 173 10.96 12.91 7.35
CA VAL A 173 10.30 12.07 8.35
C VAL A 173 8.95 11.64 7.79
N MET A 174 8.65 10.34 7.93
CA MET A 174 7.38 9.79 7.47
C MET A 174 6.22 10.21 8.36
N ASP A 175 5.15 10.67 7.72
CA ASP A 175 3.86 10.95 8.35
C ASP A 175 2.72 10.44 7.47
N TYR A 176 1.50 10.49 7.98
CA TYR A 176 0.33 9.96 7.32
C TYR A 176 -0.87 10.88 7.53
N GLU A 177 -1.57 11.17 6.44
CA GLU A 177 -2.75 12.04 6.45
C GLU A 177 -3.98 11.27 5.99
N ASN A 178 -5.09 11.46 6.70
CA ASN A 178 -6.37 10.88 6.30
C ASN A 178 -7.03 11.75 5.22
N TRP A 179 -7.16 11.18 4.04
CA TRP A 179 -7.79 11.76 2.86
C TRP A 179 -9.09 11.05 2.57
N ASP A 180 -10.14 11.46 3.29
CA ASP A 180 -11.48 10.89 3.20
C ASP A 180 -11.49 9.39 3.56
N GLU A 181 -11.46 8.51 2.57
CA GLU A 181 -11.44 7.05 2.75
C GLU A 181 -10.02 6.45 2.68
N PHE A 182 -9.01 7.24 2.33
CA PHE A 182 -7.64 6.76 2.12
C PHE A 182 -6.66 7.38 3.10
N THR A 183 -5.72 6.58 3.62
CA THR A 183 -4.55 7.09 4.32
C THR A 183 -3.43 7.33 3.33
N ILE A 184 -2.96 8.58 3.22
CA ILE A 184 -1.90 8.95 2.29
C ILE A 184 -0.60 9.16 3.06
N PRO A 185 0.49 8.46 2.69
CA PRO A 185 1.80 8.71 3.25
C PRO A 185 2.32 10.06 2.76
N VAL A 186 2.78 10.90 3.68
CA VAL A 186 3.33 12.22 3.41
C VAL A 186 4.75 12.27 3.97
N LEU A 187 5.72 12.60 3.12
CA LEU A 187 7.09 12.77 3.56
C LEU A 187 7.29 14.23 4.00
N LYS A 188 7.52 14.46 5.30
CA LYS A 188 7.89 15.78 5.81
C LYS A 188 9.38 16.01 5.55
N ALA A 189 9.70 16.70 4.45
CA ALA A 189 11.06 16.83 3.96
C ALA A 189 11.92 17.75 4.84
N THR A 190 13.12 17.26 5.15
CA THR A 190 14.19 18.03 5.79
C THR A 190 15.25 18.46 4.77
N LYS A 191 15.41 17.70 3.68
CA LYS A 191 16.44 17.93 2.66
C LYS A 191 15.99 17.45 1.29
N MET A 192 16.34 18.18 0.24
CA MET A 192 16.13 17.80 -1.16
C MET A 192 17.37 18.17 -1.97
N ILE A 193 17.96 17.19 -2.66
CA ILE A 193 19.21 17.35 -3.41
C ILE A 193 19.02 16.80 -4.83
N PRO A 194 19.39 17.55 -5.89
CA PRO A 194 19.42 17.00 -7.23
C PRO A 194 20.32 15.76 -7.31
N THR A 195 19.88 14.74 -8.04
CA THR A 195 20.64 13.51 -8.27
C THR A 195 20.48 13.05 -9.72
N ALA A 196 21.28 12.08 -10.13
CA ALA A 196 21.02 11.30 -11.34
C ALA A 196 19.83 10.35 -11.11
N GLU A 197 19.24 9.89 -12.20
CA GLU A 197 18.31 8.77 -12.18
C GLU A 197 18.93 7.55 -11.46
N PRO A 198 18.21 6.90 -10.54
CA PRO A 198 18.67 5.66 -9.93
C PRO A 198 18.95 4.60 -11.00
N ALA A 199 20.04 3.86 -10.86
CA ALA A 199 20.36 2.75 -11.76
C ALA A 199 19.33 1.61 -11.67
N GLU A 200 18.65 1.51 -10.52
CA GLU A 200 17.64 0.48 -10.26
C GLU A 200 16.23 1.03 -10.52
N SER A 201 15.44 0.25 -11.26
CA SER A 201 14.03 0.50 -11.48
C SER A 201 13.23 0.39 -10.18
N ALA A 202 12.21 1.24 -10.02
CA ALA A 202 11.28 1.17 -8.90
C ALA A 202 10.42 -0.08 -9.05
N PHE A 203 10.84 -1.17 -8.40
CA PHE A 203 10.31 -2.52 -8.55
C PHE A 203 10.42 -3.14 -9.96
N GLY A 204 11.11 -4.28 -10.03
CA GLY A 204 11.28 -5.06 -11.26
C GLY A 204 12.70 -5.01 -11.81
N GLN A 205 13.66 -5.58 -11.06
CA GLN A 205 14.76 -6.45 -11.49
C GLN A 205 15.67 -6.68 -10.27
N ARG A 206 15.31 -7.60 -9.37
CA ARG A 206 16.38 -8.31 -8.64
C ARG A 206 17.08 -9.17 -9.70
N GLN A 207 18.28 -8.77 -10.12
CA GLN A 207 19.15 -9.64 -10.90
C GLN A 207 19.73 -10.73 -9.99
#